data_AF-A0A936JWL6-F1
#
_entry.id   AF-A0A936JWL6-F1
#
_cell.length_a   1.000
_cell.length_b   1.000
_cell.length_c   1.000
_cell.angle_alpha   90.00
_cell.angle_beta   90.00
_cell.angle_gamma   90.00
#
_symmetry.space_group_name_H-M   'P 1'
#
loop_
_entity.id
_entity.type
_entity.pdbx_description
1 polymer ?
#
loop_
_entity_poly.entity_id
_entity_poly.type
_entity_poly.pdbx_seq_one_letter_code
_entity_poly.pdbx_strand_id
1 'polypeptide(L)'
;MSSNVSSPEITHAPEHASGTGRIWKTFWVLSALTVVELGLGYFLYWKHGELSYALTLSTKLLIAFLTLAKAYYIVSIFMHLGDEIRNMIMTIIVPLLLFVWFIAAFLWDGNSWKTLRNTDGGSRPDQTEQHQQHAPAVEKDAKK
;
A
#
# COMPACT_ATOMS: atom_id res chain seq x y z
N MET A 1 23.48 46.15 53.95
CA MET A 1 23.81 46.09 52.51
C MET A 1 23.56 44.66 52.06
N SER A 2 22.48 44.40 51.34
CA SER A 2 22.14 43.06 50.85
C SER A 2 22.83 42.86 49.50
N SER A 3 23.73 41.88 49.42
CA SER A 3 24.44 41.53 48.19
C SER A 3 23.49 40.76 47.27
N ASN A 4 23.05 41.41 46.19
CA ASN A 4 22.37 40.73 45.09
C ASN A 4 23.38 39.84 44.36
N VAL A 5 23.27 38.52 44.59
CA VAL A 5 24.02 37.51 43.85
C VAL A 5 23.38 37.40 42.48
N SER A 6 24.01 38.02 41.48
CA SER A 6 23.61 37.88 40.08
C SER A 6 24.09 36.51 39.60
N SER A 7 23.18 35.53 39.56
CA SER A 7 23.46 34.23 38.92
C SER A 7 23.73 34.45 37.43
N PRO A 8 24.81 33.89 36.86
CA PRO A 8 24.97 33.85 35.41
C PRO A 8 23.92 32.88 34.84
N GLU A 9 22.86 33.41 34.23
CA GLU A 9 21.94 32.61 33.44
C GLU A 9 22.69 32.10 32.21
N ILE A 10 23.09 30.82 32.24
CA ILE A 10 23.71 30.14 31.10
C ILE A 10 22.61 29.96 30.05
N THR A 11 22.47 30.95 29.17
CA THR A 11 21.62 30.85 28.00
C THR A 11 22.30 29.91 27.01
N HIS A 12 21.94 28.63 27.06
CA HIS A 12 22.25 27.70 25.98
C HIS A 12 21.46 28.14 24.75
N ALA A 13 22.13 28.77 23.79
CA ALA A 13 21.54 28.95 22.47
C ALA A 13 21.13 27.56 21.96
N PRO A 14 19.87 27.35 21.52
CA PRO A 14 19.47 26.07 20.98
C PRO A 14 20.35 25.79 19.77
N GLU A 15 21.20 24.78 19.88
CA GLU A 15 22.02 24.30 18.78
C GLU A 15 21.06 23.94 17.64
N HIS A 16 21.13 24.69 16.53
CA HIS A 16 20.23 24.49 15.40
C HIS A 16 20.46 23.09 14.84
N ALA A 17 19.52 22.20 15.13
CA ALA A 17 19.53 20.79 14.76
C ALA A 17 19.91 20.61 13.29
N SER A 18 21.10 20.06 13.06
CA SER A 18 21.72 19.79 11.75
C SER A 18 21.02 18.66 10.95
N GLY A 19 19.74 18.38 11.22
CA GLY A 19 18.98 17.26 10.66
C GLY A 19 18.26 17.54 9.32
N THR A 20 18.11 18.80 8.92
CA THR A 20 17.26 19.19 7.77
C THR A 20 17.74 18.62 6.44
N GLY A 21 19.06 18.47 6.24
CA GLY A 21 19.62 17.95 4.99
C GLY A 21 19.21 16.50 4.70
N ARG A 22 19.11 15.67 5.73
CA ARG A 22 18.69 14.26 5.60
C ARG A 22 17.22 14.16 5.20
N ILE A 23 16.37 15.00 5.81
CA ILE A 23 14.94 15.08 5.50
C ILE A 23 14.70 15.46 4.04
N TRP A 24 15.42 16.47 3.55
CA TRP A 24 15.28 16.95 2.18
C TRP A 24 15.74 15.90 1.15
N LYS A 25 16.83 15.18 1.44
CA LYS A 25 17.30 14.07 0.61
C LYS A 25 16.26 12.95 0.52
N THR A 26 15.69 12.56 1.67
CA THR A 26 14.65 11.52 1.75
C THR A 26 13.38 11.94 1.04
N PHE A 27 12.96 13.20 1.19
CA PHE A 27 11.82 13.76 0.47
C PHE A 27 11.98 13.62 -1.04
N TRP A 28 13.13 14.00 -1.60
CA TRP A 28 13.38 13.88 -3.03
C TRP A 28 13.42 12.45 -3.54
N VAL A 29 14.07 11.54 -2.80
CA VAL A 29 14.08 10.10 -3.16
C VAL A 29 12.66 9.55 -3.18
N LEU A 30 11.87 9.85 -2.16
CA LEU A 30 10.52 9.32 -2.05
C LEU A 30 9.55 9.96 -3.06
N SER A 31 9.74 11.24 -3.34
CA SER A 31 9.01 11.97 -4.38
C SER A 31 9.25 11.34 -5.74
N ALA A 32 10.52 11.14 -6.12
CA ALA A 32 10.89 10.48 -7.37
C ALA A 32 10.28 9.07 -7.46
N LEU A 33 10.38 8.28 -6.38
CA LEU A 33 9.82 6.93 -6.36
C LEU A 33 8.29 6.93 -6.52
N THR A 34 7.60 7.90 -5.92
CA THR A 34 6.14 8.04 -6.03
C THR A 34 5.72 8.51 -7.43
N VAL A 35 6.48 9.41 -8.06
CA VAL A 35 6.22 9.85 -9.44
C VAL A 35 6.40 8.69 -10.42
N VAL A 36 7.43 7.87 -10.25
CA VAL A 36 7.65 6.66 -11.06
C VAL A 36 6.51 5.67 -10.89
N GLU A 37 6.09 5.40 -9.66
CA GLU A 37 4.97 4.50 -9.35
C GLU A 37 3.66 4.96 -10.02
N LEU A 38 3.33 6.25 -9.91
CA LEU A 38 2.16 6.85 -10.57
C LEU A 38 2.28 6.81 -12.10
N GLY A 39 3.48 7.06 -12.64
CA GLY A 39 3.75 6.98 -14.08
C GLY A 39 3.54 5.56 -14.63
N LEU A 40 4.01 4.53 -13.92
CA LEU A 40 3.76 3.13 -14.28
C LEU A 40 2.27 2.78 -14.18
N GLY A 41 1.59 3.25 -13.13
CA GLY A 41 0.15 3.05 -12.97
C GLY A 41 -0.67 3.69 -14.11
N TYR A 42 -0.31 4.92 -14.48
CA TYR A 42 -0.95 5.64 -15.59
C TYR A 42 -0.63 4.99 -16.94
N PHE A 43 0.61 4.55 -17.16
CA PHE A 43 0.99 3.81 -18.37
C PHE A 43 0.18 2.52 -18.52
N LEU A 44 0.02 1.76 -17.43
CA LEU A 44 -0.79 0.55 -17.41
C LEU A 44 -2.27 0.84 -17.71
N TYR A 45 -2.80 1.96 -17.21
CA TYR A 45 -4.16 2.42 -17.50
C TYR A 45 -4.33 2.84 -18.98
N TRP A 46 -3.37 3.56 -19.55
CA TRP A 46 -3.44 3.99 -20.95
C TRP A 46 -3.35 2.81 -21.93
N LYS A 47 -2.56 1.80 -21.60
CA LYS A 47 -2.34 0.59 -22.43
C LYS A 47 -3.27 -0.57 -22.07
N HIS A 48 -4.31 -0.32 -21.29
CA HIS A 48 -5.21 -1.36 -20.83
C HIS A 48 -5.94 -2.01 -22.02
N GLY A 49 -5.70 -3.32 -22.24
CA GLY A 49 -6.30 -4.10 -23.34
C GLY A 49 -5.34 -4.52 -24.45
N GLU A 50 -4.21 -3.83 -24.62
CA GLU A 50 -3.19 -4.12 -25.65
C GLU A 50 -1.98 -4.89 -25.08
N LEU A 51 -1.84 -4.92 -23.76
CA LEU A 51 -0.72 -5.56 -23.07
C LEU A 51 -0.98 -7.04 -22.83
N SER A 52 0.05 -7.88 -22.96
CA SER A 52 -0.05 -9.28 -22.59
C SER A 52 -0.40 -9.44 -21.10
N TYR A 53 -1.11 -10.51 -20.77
CA TYR A 53 -1.50 -10.82 -19.38
C TYR A 53 -0.27 -10.83 -18.44
N ALA A 54 0.84 -11.40 -18.92
CA ALA A 54 2.10 -11.45 -18.18
C ALA A 54 2.69 -10.07 -17.88
N LEU A 55 2.69 -9.14 -18.86
CA LEU A 55 3.19 -7.78 -18.63
C LEU A 55 2.28 -6.98 -17.68
N THR A 56 0.96 -7.19 -17.78
CA THR A 56 0.00 -6.53 -16.89
C THR A 56 0.22 -6.97 -15.45
N LEU A 57 0.38 -8.28 -15.24
CA LEU A 57 0.64 -8.84 -13.91
C LEU A 57 1.98 -8.37 -13.34
N SER A 58 3.06 -8.42 -14.14
CA SER A 58 4.38 -7.99 -13.69
C SER A 58 4.42 -6.51 -13.34
N THR A 59 3.76 -5.65 -14.12
CA THR A 59 3.68 -4.22 -13.84
C THR A 59 2.90 -3.95 -12.55
N LYS A 60 1.79 -4.66 -12.32
CA LYS A 60 1.04 -4.56 -11.04
C LYS A 60 1.88 -4.98 -9.85
N LEU A 61 2.62 -6.09 -9.95
CA LEU A 61 3.53 -6.51 -8.88
C LEU A 61 4.68 -5.52 -8.65
N LEU A 62 5.22 -4.95 -9.72
CA LEU A 62 6.26 -3.93 -9.62
C LEU A 62 5.76 -2.69 -8.88
N ILE A 63 4.58 -2.19 -9.23
CA ILE A 63 3.92 -1.07 -8.54
C ILE A 63 3.76 -1.41 -7.05
N ALA A 64 3.19 -2.59 -6.72
CA ALA A 64 3.01 -3.02 -5.33
C ALA A 64 4.33 -3.10 -4.55
N PHE A 65 5.39 -3.58 -5.19
CA PHE A 65 6.73 -3.65 -4.60
C PHE A 65 7.32 -2.25 -4.36
N LEU A 66 7.18 -1.32 -5.32
CA LEU A 66 7.59 0.08 -5.17
C LEU A 66 6.86 0.75 -3.98
N THR A 67 5.55 0.53 -3.85
CA THR A 67 4.76 1.07 -2.72
C THR A 67 5.27 0.55 -1.38
N LEU A 68 5.55 -0.76 -1.28
CA LEU A 68 6.12 -1.38 -0.08
C LEU A 68 7.52 -0.85 0.25
N ALA A 69 8.39 -0.73 -0.77
CA ALA A 69 9.73 -0.20 -0.62
C ALA A 69 9.71 1.25 -0.10
N LYS A 70 8.80 2.09 -0.62
CA LYS A 70 8.61 3.46 -0.11
C LYS A 70 8.13 3.46 1.34
N ALA A 71 7.18 2.61 1.70
CA ALA A 71 6.66 2.55 3.06
C ALA A 71 7.77 2.16 4.05
N TYR A 72 8.58 1.17 3.70
CA TYR A 72 9.75 0.78 4.48
C TYR A 72 10.80 1.91 4.58
N TYR A 73 11.07 2.61 3.47
CA TYR A 73 12.01 3.72 3.44
C TYR A 73 11.56 4.89 4.34
N ILE A 74 10.25 5.21 4.35
CA ILE A 74 9.66 6.19 5.27
C ILE A 74 9.92 5.79 6.72
N VAL A 75 9.54 4.57 7.09
CA VAL A 75 9.59 4.09 8.48
C VAL A 75 11.03 3.98 8.98
N SER A 76 11.96 3.54 8.14
CA SER A 76 13.37 3.44 8.55
C SER A 76 14.02 4.81 8.77
N ILE A 77 13.68 5.82 7.96
CA ILE A 77 14.38 7.12 8.00
C ILE A 77 13.70 8.16 8.87
N PHE A 78 12.39 8.39 8.69
CA PHE A 78 11.68 9.44 9.43
C PHE A 78 11.45 9.09 10.88
N MET A 79 11.47 7.80 11.16
CA MET A 79 11.15 7.30 12.49
C MET A 79 12.41 7.06 13.33
N HIS A 80 13.62 7.28 12.79
CA HIS A 80 14.91 7.12 13.49
C HIS A 80 15.00 5.78 14.28
N LEU A 81 14.32 4.76 13.76
CA LEU A 81 14.03 3.51 14.47
C LEU A 81 15.18 2.49 14.41
N GLY A 82 16.17 2.74 13.54
CA GLY A 82 17.22 1.77 13.22
C GLY A 82 18.21 1.52 14.35
N ASP A 83 18.68 2.57 15.02
CA ASP A 83 19.84 2.45 15.91
C ASP A 83 19.53 2.72 17.39
N GLU A 84 18.44 3.42 17.72
CA GLU A 84 18.19 3.89 19.10
C GLU A 84 16.91 3.31 19.76
N ILE A 85 15.91 2.85 18.99
CA ILE A 85 14.55 2.57 19.54
C ILE A 85 13.91 1.26 19.06
N ARG A 86 14.62 0.14 19.19
CA ARG A 86 14.08 -1.22 18.90
C ARG A 86 12.72 -1.50 19.57
N ASN A 87 12.48 -0.94 20.77
CA ASN A 87 11.19 -1.04 21.45
C ASN A 87 10.04 -0.30 20.74
N MET A 88 10.32 0.83 20.08
CA MET A 88 9.30 1.58 19.34
C MET A 88 8.98 0.91 17.99
N ILE A 89 9.94 0.17 17.40
CA ILE A 89 9.66 -0.66 16.22
C ILE A 89 8.65 -1.75 16.57
N MET A 90 8.80 -2.37 17.74
CA MET A 90 7.92 -3.46 18.18
C MET A 90 6.49 -2.98 18.41
N THR A 91 6.27 -1.76 18.91
CA THR A 91 4.91 -1.21 19.09
C THR A 91 4.20 -0.88 17.78
N ILE A 92 4.93 -0.74 16.67
CA ILE A 92 4.36 -0.52 15.33
C ILE A 92 4.17 -1.86 14.61
N ILE A 93 5.17 -2.74 14.69
CA ILE A 93 5.13 -4.05 14.00
C ILE A 93 4.06 -4.95 14.60
N VAL A 94 3.93 -5.02 15.93
CA VAL A 94 2.98 -5.94 16.58
C VAL A 94 1.52 -5.65 16.17
N PRO A 95 1.00 -4.41 16.23
CA PRO A 95 -0.33 -4.09 15.73
C PRO A 95 -0.48 -4.33 14.22
N LEU A 96 0.55 -4.05 13.43
CA LEU A 96 0.50 -4.20 11.98
C LEU A 96 0.45 -5.68 11.56
N LEU A 97 1.17 -6.54 12.28
CA LEU A 97 1.17 -7.99 12.08
C LEU A 97 -0.17 -8.59 12.53
N LEU A 98 -0.71 -8.13 13.67
CA LEU A 98 -2.07 -8.50 14.10
C LEU A 98 -3.13 -8.07 13.08
N PHE A 99 -2.99 -6.88 12.49
CA PHE A 99 -3.92 -6.41 11.47
C PHE A 99 -3.90 -7.29 10.21
N VAL A 100 -2.72 -7.63 9.69
CA VAL A 100 -2.59 -8.54 8.54
C VAL A 100 -3.15 -9.93 8.85
N TRP A 101 -2.86 -10.45 10.05
CA TRP A 101 -3.41 -11.73 10.51
C TRP A 101 -4.94 -11.69 10.61
N PHE A 102 -5.51 -10.60 11.12
CA PHE A 102 -6.94 -10.40 11.21
C PHE A 102 -7.59 -10.43 9.82
N ILE A 103 -7.08 -9.68 8.85
CA ILE A 103 -7.57 -9.72 7.46
C ILE A 103 -7.54 -11.15 6.91
N ALA A 104 -6.46 -11.89 7.12
CA ALA A 104 -6.37 -13.29 6.67
C ALA A 104 -7.42 -14.19 7.35
N ALA A 105 -7.62 -14.05 8.66
CA ALA A 105 -8.62 -14.80 9.41
C ALA A 105 -10.05 -14.51 8.91
N PHE A 106 -10.40 -13.24 8.69
CA PHE A 106 -11.70 -12.85 8.14
C PHE A 106 -11.92 -13.32 6.71
N LEU A 107 -10.88 -13.32 5.87
CA LEU A 107 -10.97 -13.88 4.53
C LEU A 107 -11.22 -15.40 4.57
N TRP A 108 -10.56 -16.10 5.48
CA TRP A 108 -10.76 -17.54 5.67
C TRP A 108 -12.17 -17.86 6.17
N ASP A 109 -12.62 -17.17 7.21
CA ASP A 109 -13.96 -17.35 7.77
C ASP A 109 -15.06 -16.93 6.79
N GLY A 110 -14.85 -15.84 6.05
CA GLY A 110 -15.73 -15.42 4.96
C GLY A 110 -15.84 -16.45 3.83
N ASN A 111 -14.74 -17.13 3.50
CA ASN A 111 -14.75 -18.23 2.53
C ASN A 111 -15.48 -19.48 3.05
N SER A 112 -15.31 -19.80 4.35
CA SER A 112 -16.06 -20.85 5.03
C SER A 112 -17.57 -20.55 4.99
N TRP A 113 -17.97 -19.33 5.37
CA TRP A 113 -19.35 -18.87 5.31
C TRP A 113 -19.95 -18.95 3.90
N LYS A 114 -19.20 -18.53 2.87
CA LYS A 114 -19.62 -18.67 1.47
C LYS A 114 -19.89 -20.14 1.11
N THR A 115 -19.03 -21.05 1.55
CA THR A 115 -19.14 -22.49 1.26
C THR A 115 -20.34 -23.14 1.94
N LEU A 116 -20.58 -22.81 3.21
CA LEU A 116 -21.72 -23.35 3.98
C LEU A 116 -23.06 -22.87 3.40
N ARG A 117 -23.18 -21.59 3.06
CA ARG A 117 -24.36 -21.04 2.35
C ARG A 117 -24.62 -21.75 1.02
N ASN A 118 -23.56 -22.09 0.28
CA ASN A 118 -23.69 -22.73 -1.03
C ASN A 118 -24.07 -24.21 -0.93
N THR A 119 -23.70 -24.87 0.17
CA THR A 119 -23.88 -26.33 0.36
C THR A 119 -25.15 -26.69 1.14
N ASP A 120 -25.47 -25.98 2.22
CA ASP A 120 -26.52 -26.39 3.17
C ASP A 120 -27.88 -25.72 2.92
N GLY A 121 -27.94 -24.71 2.06
CA GLY A 121 -29.11 -23.85 1.85
C GLY A 121 -29.77 -23.91 0.46
N GLY A 122 -29.45 -24.91 -0.38
CA GLY A 122 -30.02 -25.00 -1.73
C GLY A 122 -29.75 -23.74 -2.56
N SER A 123 -28.49 -23.42 -2.81
CA SER A 123 -28.12 -22.20 -3.52
C SER A 123 -28.47 -22.28 -5.00
N ARG A 124 -29.31 -21.34 -5.45
CA ARG A 124 -29.52 -21.07 -6.87
C ARG A 124 -28.18 -20.57 -7.43
N PRO A 125 -27.69 -21.08 -8.57
CA PRO A 125 -26.42 -20.62 -9.13
C PRO A 125 -26.48 -19.11 -9.34
N ASP A 126 -25.49 -18.43 -8.77
CA ASP A 126 -25.25 -17.01 -8.99
C ASP A 126 -25.07 -16.80 -10.49
N GLN A 127 -26.01 -16.11 -11.13
CA GLN A 127 -25.86 -15.66 -12.51
C GLN A 127 -24.82 -14.56 -12.50
N THR A 128 -23.55 -14.94 -12.35
CA THR A 128 -22.44 -14.07 -12.68
C THR A 128 -22.68 -13.69 -14.13
N GLU A 129 -22.98 -12.41 -14.33
CA GLU A 129 -23.27 -11.78 -15.60
C GLU A 129 -22.20 -12.18 -16.63
N GLN A 130 -22.45 -13.26 -17.38
CA GLN A 130 -22.01 -13.32 -18.74
C GLN A 130 -22.78 -12.19 -19.43
N HIS A 131 -22.20 -11.00 -19.41
CA HIS A 131 -22.42 -10.03 -20.47
C HIS A 131 -22.22 -10.80 -21.76
N GLN A 132 -23.37 -11.16 -22.31
CA GLN A 132 -23.55 -11.93 -23.51
C GLN A 132 -22.83 -11.16 -24.60
N GLN A 133 -21.60 -11.58 -24.85
CA GLN A 133 -20.88 -11.26 -26.06
C GLN A 133 -21.77 -11.82 -27.16
N HIS A 134 -22.63 -10.95 -27.70
CA HIS A 134 -23.47 -11.21 -28.84
C HIS A 134 -22.53 -11.60 -29.98
N ALA A 135 -22.32 -12.90 -30.16
CA ALA A 135 -21.89 -13.45 -31.42
C ALA A 135 -23.09 -13.32 -32.39
N PRO A 136 -22.84 -12.92 -33.65
CA PRO A 136 -23.89 -12.52 -34.58
C PRO A 136 -24.83 -13.67 -34.89
N ALA A 137 -26.10 -13.34 -35.09
CA ALA A 137 -27.14 -14.28 -35.49
C ALA A 137 -26.69 -15.07 -36.73
N VAL A 138 -26.62 -16.40 -36.58
CA VAL A 138 -26.58 -17.31 -37.72
C VAL A 138 -27.96 -17.25 -38.37
N GLU A 139 -28.04 -16.55 -39.50
CA GLU A 139 -29.19 -16.58 -40.41
C GLU A 139 -29.35 -18.00 -40.95
N LYS A 140 -30.46 -18.65 -40.55
CA LYS A 140 -30.96 -19.85 -41.19
C LYS A 140 -32.37 -19.57 -41.70
N ASP A 141 -32.52 -19.83 -43.00
CA ASP A 141 -33.77 -20.14 -43.70
C ASP A 141 -34.70 -18.96 -44.07
N ALA A 142 -34.25 -18.14 -45.02
CA ALA A 142 -35.15 -17.55 -46.02
C ALA A 142 -35.40 -18.55 -47.16
N LYS A 143 -36.33 -19.45 -46.88
CA LYS A 143 -37.24 -20.16 -47.81
C LYS A 143 -37.39 -19.49 -49.21
N LYS A 144 -36.83 -20.10 -50.27
CA LYS A 144 -37.52 -20.52 -51.53
C LYS A 144 -36.51 -20.93 -52.62
#